data_AF-A0A5C3LLW1-F1
#
_entry.id   AF-A0A5C3LLW1-F1
#
_cell.length_a   1.000
_cell.length_b   1.000
_cell.length_c   1.000
_cell.angle_alpha   90.00
_cell.angle_beta   90.00
_cell.angle_gamma   90.00
#
_symmetry.space_group_name_H-M   'P 1'
#
loop_
_entity.id
_entity.type
_entity.pdbx_description
1 polymer ?
#
loop_
_entity_poly.entity_id
_entity_poly.type
_entity_poly.pdbx_seq_one_letter_code
_entity_poly.pdbx_strand_id
1 'polypeptide(L)'
;IYRRSLLSLRLGTPMWVPQPNGNLHENYRRRGVSIGDLGILTDDGEFDYMLNVLQPADDPIQPNELPAGFVPLHPPLGRNDISLVDPLFGNGDHLASHSIEKIGGTRNRGLMFRCTASEGAILTLPEGARRETLRNDGSFERYASSHAKSWYQYAKGPCGRKVENQGLYLITSCIKSSSWGIATISNVS
;
A
#
# COMPACT_ATOMS: atom_id res chain seq x y z
N ILE A 1 7.65 14.04 6.17
CA ILE A 1 6.87 15.05 5.39
C ILE A 1 5.86 14.35 4.50
N TYR A 2 6.29 13.61 3.46
CA TYR A 2 5.41 12.95 2.48
C TYR A 2 4.13 12.30 3.05
N ARG A 3 4.29 11.29 3.92
CA ARG A 3 3.17 10.55 4.50
C ARG A 3 2.20 11.48 5.23
N ARG A 4 2.69 12.32 6.15
CA ARG A 4 1.89 13.29 6.91
C ARG A 4 1.13 14.24 5.98
N SER A 5 1.79 14.75 4.94
CA SER A 5 1.23 15.74 4.02
C SER A 5 0.14 15.17 3.10
N LEU A 6 0.27 13.91 2.65
CA LEU A 6 -0.74 13.27 1.80
C LEU A 6 -1.83 12.51 2.58
N LEU A 7 -1.60 12.18 3.86
CA LEU A 7 -2.63 11.57 4.72
C LEU A 7 -3.89 12.45 4.81
N SER A 8 -3.76 13.77 4.67
CA SER A 8 -4.92 14.67 4.65
C SER A 8 -5.89 14.43 3.49
N LEU A 9 -5.45 13.75 2.42
CA LEU A 9 -6.29 13.41 1.28
C LEU A 9 -7.23 12.23 1.56
N ARG A 10 -7.04 11.50 2.67
CA ARG A 10 -7.90 10.37 3.10
C ARG A 10 -8.05 9.25 2.06
N LEU A 11 -7.00 9.01 1.28
CA LEU A 11 -6.95 7.97 0.23
C LEU A 11 -6.34 6.63 0.70
N GLY A 12 -6.04 6.51 2.00
CA GLY A 12 -5.27 5.42 2.58
C GLY A 12 -3.90 5.91 3.08
N THR A 13 -2.98 4.97 3.33
CA THR A 13 -1.64 5.28 3.82
C THR A 13 -0.69 5.55 2.64
N PRO A 14 -0.13 6.77 2.50
CA PRO A 14 0.86 7.04 1.46
C PRO A 14 2.17 6.30 1.73
N MET A 15 2.70 5.63 0.70
CA MET A 15 4.00 4.93 0.76
C MET A 15 5.09 5.77 0.09
N TRP A 16 6.22 5.94 0.76
CA TRP A 16 7.38 6.63 0.21
C TRP A 16 8.11 5.77 -0.82
N VAL A 17 8.22 4.47 -0.53
CA VAL A 17 8.79 3.47 -1.43
C VAL A 17 7.69 2.47 -1.80
N PRO A 18 6.87 2.77 -2.82
CA PRO A 18 5.76 1.90 -3.21
C PRO A 18 6.21 0.66 -4.01
N GLN A 19 7.48 0.58 -4.41
CA GLN A 19 8.02 -0.55 -5.16
C GLN A 19 8.18 -1.77 -4.23
N PRO A 20 7.75 -2.98 -4.65
CA PRO A 20 7.99 -4.20 -3.88
C PRO A 20 9.48 -4.51 -3.76
N ASN A 21 9.88 -5.16 -2.65
CA ASN A 21 11.25 -5.64 -2.45
C ASN A 21 11.69 -6.57 -3.61
N GLY A 22 12.90 -6.32 -4.13
CA GLY A 22 13.46 -7.04 -5.29
C GLY A 22 13.65 -8.55 -5.08
N ASN A 23 13.76 -9.01 -3.83
CA ASN A 23 13.94 -10.42 -3.47
C ASN A 23 12.63 -11.21 -3.44
N LEU A 24 11.47 -10.55 -3.54
CA LEU A 24 10.19 -11.23 -3.57
C LEU A 24 9.97 -11.97 -4.89
N HIS A 25 9.13 -13.00 -4.83
CA HIS A 25 8.74 -13.79 -6.00
C HIS A 25 8.27 -12.90 -7.15
N GLU A 26 8.64 -13.24 -8.38
CA GLU A 26 8.40 -12.39 -9.56
C GLU A 26 6.91 -12.05 -9.74
N ASN A 27 6.01 -13.01 -9.49
CA ASN A 27 4.57 -12.78 -9.55
C ASN A 27 4.10 -11.74 -8.52
N TYR A 28 4.68 -11.73 -7.33
CA TYR A 28 4.37 -10.71 -6.33
C TYR A 28 4.88 -9.34 -6.78
N ARG A 29 6.13 -9.25 -7.28
CA ARG A 29 6.72 -7.99 -7.76
C ARG A 29 5.90 -7.36 -8.90
N ARG A 30 5.38 -8.17 -9.83
CA ARG A 30 4.50 -7.70 -10.91
C ARG A 30 3.15 -7.17 -10.41
N ARG A 31 2.59 -7.79 -9.37
CA ARG A 31 1.26 -7.46 -8.84
C ARG A 31 1.28 -6.31 -7.83
N GLY A 32 2.38 -6.18 -7.09
CA GLY A 32 2.54 -5.29 -5.94
C GLY A 32 1.64 -5.65 -4.76
N VAL A 33 1.65 -4.77 -3.75
CA VAL A 33 0.78 -4.84 -2.56
C VAL A 33 -0.67 -5.06 -2.98
N SER A 34 -1.34 -6.03 -2.38
CA SER A 34 -2.67 -6.49 -2.80
C SER A 34 -3.58 -6.78 -1.62
N ILE A 35 -4.89 -6.82 -1.86
CA ILE A 35 -5.88 -7.20 -0.85
C ILE A 35 -5.49 -8.57 -0.26
N GLY A 36 -5.55 -8.68 1.06
CA GLY A 36 -5.16 -9.85 1.82
C GLY A 36 -3.68 -9.91 2.19
N ASP A 37 -2.83 -9.01 1.68
CA ASP A 37 -1.45 -8.94 2.15
C ASP A 37 -1.42 -8.56 3.63
N LEU A 38 -0.61 -9.28 4.38
CA LEU A 38 -0.24 -8.98 5.75
C LEU A 38 1.21 -8.53 5.76
N GLY A 39 1.50 -7.44 6.46
CA GLY A 39 2.86 -6.91 6.55
C GLY A 39 3.00 -5.76 7.52
N ILE A 40 4.16 -5.11 7.49
CA ILE A 40 4.44 -3.88 8.24
C ILE A 40 4.84 -2.76 7.29
N LEU A 41 4.61 -1.52 7.72
CA LEU A 41 5.18 -0.36 7.04
C LEU A 41 6.49 -0.01 7.74
N THR A 42 7.61 -0.05 7.01
CA THR A 42 8.93 0.25 7.56
C THR A 42 9.13 1.75 7.77
N ASP A 43 10.12 2.13 8.57
CA ASP A 43 10.51 3.53 8.76
C ASP A 43 11.01 4.18 7.47
N ASP A 44 11.61 3.38 6.58
CA ASP A 44 12.02 3.79 5.23
C ASP A 44 10.83 3.99 4.27
N GLY A 45 9.62 3.61 4.71
CA GLY A 45 8.36 3.83 3.99
C GLY A 45 8.06 2.78 2.92
N GLU A 46 8.64 1.59 3.05
CA GLU A 46 8.33 0.38 2.28
C GLU A 46 7.24 -0.44 2.96
N PHE A 47 6.43 -1.15 2.16
CA PHE A 47 5.59 -2.22 2.69
C PHE A 47 6.38 -3.53 2.71
N ASP A 48 6.70 -3.99 3.91
CA ASP A 48 7.38 -5.25 4.16
C ASP A 48 6.36 -6.38 4.20
N TYR A 49 6.20 -7.04 3.05
CA TYR A 49 5.29 -8.16 2.85
C TYR A 49 5.71 -9.38 3.68
N MET A 50 4.74 -9.99 4.35
CA MET A 50 4.97 -11.19 5.16
C MET A 50 4.24 -12.42 4.66
N LEU A 51 2.96 -12.30 4.29
CA LEU A 51 2.14 -13.37 3.71
C LEU A 51 0.89 -12.77 3.08
N ASN A 52 0.13 -13.58 2.31
CA ASN A 52 -1.21 -13.19 1.87
C ASN A 52 -2.26 -14.15 2.43
N VAL A 53 -3.25 -13.64 3.14
CA VAL A 53 -4.26 -14.45 3.84
C VAL A 53 -5.26 -15.14 2.91
N LEU A 54 -5.31 -14.73 1.64
CA LEU A 54 -6.20 -15.30 0.63
C LEU A 54 -5.55 -16.43 -0.15
N GLN A 55 -4.21 -16.53 -0.13
CA GLN A 55 -3.52 -17.56 -0.88
C GLN A 55 -3.38 -18.86 -0.08
N PRO A 56 -3.45 -20.02 -0.76
CA PRO A 56 -3.02 -21.31 -0.20
C PRO A 56 -1.61 -21.24 0.38
N ALA A 57 -1.31 -22.15 1.32
CA ALA A 57 0.00 -22.20 1.97
C ALA A 57 1.14 -22.62 1.01
N ASP A 58 0.80 -23.33 -0.06
CA ASP A 58 1.70 -23.80 -1.12
C ASP A 58 1.80 -22.85 -2.32
N ASP A 59 1.14 -21.68 -2.27
CA ASP A 59 1.26 -20.69 -3.33
C ASP A 59 2.70 -20.14 -3.40
N PRO A 60 3.33 -20.03 -4.60
CA PRO A 60 4.69 -19.53 -4.75
C PRO A 60 4.95 -18.11 -4.22
N ILE A 61 3.91 -17.30 -4.00
CA ILE A 61 4.09 -15.98 -3.39
C ILE A 61 4.24 -16.05 -1.87
N GLN A 62 3.77 -17.13 -1.23
CA GLN A 62 3.89 -17.27 0.20
C GLN A 62 5.38 -17.40 0.58
N PRO A 63 5.78 -16.90 1.75
CA PRO A 63 7.08 -17.23 2.31
C PRO A 63 7.20 -18.74 2.58
N ASN A 64 8.44 -19.24 2.66
CA ASN A 64 8.72 -20.64 3.01
C ASN A 64 8.24 -21.02 4.42
N GLU A 65 8.15 -20.05 5.32
CA GLU A 65 7.66 -20.25 6.68
C GLU A 65 6.41 -19.39 6.88
N LEU A 66 5.35 -19.99 7.45
CA LEU A 66 4.06 -19.33 7.70
C LEU A 66 3.73 -19.41 9.20
N PRO A 67 2.79 -18.58 9.70
CA PRO A 67 2.31 -18.69 11.07
C PRO A 67 1.84 -20.12 11.39
N ALA A 68 2.11 -20.57 12.61
CA ALA A 68 1.65 -21.89 13.06
C ALA A 68 0.13 -22.03 12.89
N GLY A 69 -0.30 -23.11 12.22
CA GLY A 69 -1.71 -23.38 11.94
C GLY A 69 -2.33 -22.42 10.92
N PHE A 70 -1.52 -21.76 10.08
CA PHE A 70 -2.03 -20.91 9.00
C PHE A 70 -3.03 -21.68 8.12
N VAL A 71 -4.21 -21.09 7.99
CA VAL A 71 -5.24 -21.51 7.04
C VAL A 71 -5.69 -20.28 6.25
N PRO A 72 -5.85 -20.36 4.93
CA PRO A 72 -6.35 -19.22 4.16
C PRO A 72 -7.75 -18.81 4.63
N LEU A 73 -8.10 -17.54 4.41
CA LEU A 73 -9.43 -17.01 4.69
C LEU A 73 -10.50 -17.85 3.96
N HIS A 74 -11.51 -18.29 4.71
CA HIS A 74 -12.61 -19.09 4.20
C HIS A 74 -13.97 -18.50 4.61
N PRO A 75 -14.96 -18.45 3.71
CA PRO A 75 -14.90 -18.81 2.29
C PRO A 75 -13.95 -17.89 1.49
N PRO A 76 -13.36 -18.37 0.38
CA PRO A 76 -12.50 -17.53 -0.46
C PRO A 76 -13.29 -16.35 -1.04
N LEU A 77 -12.62 -15.24 -1.30
CA LEU A 77 -13.26 -14.09 -1.92
C LEU A 77 -13.73 -14.42 -3.34
N GLY A 78 -14.97 -14.09 -3.63
CA GLY A 78 -15.52 -14.08 -4.97
C GLY A 78 -15.22 -12.77 -5.70
N ARG A 79 -15.41 -12.77 -7.02
CA ARG A 79 -15.21 -11.58 -7.87
C ARG A 79 -16.00 -10.36 -7.40
N ASN A 80 -17.18 -10.57 -6.83
CA ASN A 80 -18.07 -9.50 -6.39
C ASN A 80 -17.67 -8.88 -5.03
N ASP A 81 -16.76 -9.51 -4.29
CA ASP A 81 -16.28 -9.01 -3.00
C ASP A 81 -15.26 -7.88 -3.17
N ILE A 82 -14.68 -7.74 -4.36
CA ILE A 82 -13.70 -6.70 -4.69
C ILE A 82 -14.34 -5.70 -5.66
N SER A 83 -14.34 -4.43 -5.26
CA SER A 83 -14.66 -3.30 -6.13
C SER A 83 -13.39 -2.82 -6.82
N LEU A 84 -13.43 -2.75 -8.15
CA LEU A 84 -12.39 -2.17 -8.99
C LEU A 84 -12.86 -0.84 -9.55
N VAL A 85 -12.06 0.21 -9.36
CA VAL A 85 -12.24 1.52 -10.01
C VAL A 85 -11.02 1.76 -10.88
N ASP A 86 -11.21 1.75 -12.20
CA ASP A 86 -10.14 1.90 -13.19
C ASP A 86 -10.65 2.70 -14.41
N PRO A 87 -10.17 3.93 -14.64
CA PRO A 87 -9.21 4.66 -13.80
C PRO A 87 -9.87 5.27 -12.54
N LEU A 88 -9.14 5.27 -11.42
CA LEU A 88 -9.42 6.17 -10.29
C LEU A 88 -8.84 7.58 -10.57
N PHE A 89 -7.61 7.60 -11.08
CA PHE A 89 -6.91 8.81 -11.51
C PHE A 89 -6.52 8.63 -12.98
N GLY A 90 -6.75 9.67 -13.78
CA GLY A 90 -6.45 9.70 -15.19
C GLY A 90 -4.95 9.89 -15.47
N ASN A 91 -4.60 9.72 -16.74
CA ASN A 91 -3.24 9.89 -17.22
C ASN A 91 -2.71 11.31 -16.99
N GLY A 92 -1.60 11.44 -16.26
CA GLY A 92 -0.98 12.73 -15.94
C GLY A 92 -1.59 13.43 -14.73
N ASP A 93 -2.47 12.75 -13.99
CA ASP A 93 -2.98 13.23 -12.71
C ASP A 93 -1.86 13.32 -11.66
N HIS A 94 -2.17 14.03 -10.58
CA HIS A 94 -1.28 14.17 -9.44
C HIS A 94 -2.10 14.32 -8.17
N LEU A 95 -1.50 13.93 -7.06
CA LEU A 95 -1.95 14.17 -5.71
C LEU A 95 -0.97 15.12 -5.04
N ALA A 96 -1.50 16.11 -4.35
CA ALA A 96 -0.72 17.18 -3.76
C ALA A 96 -1.28 17.52 -2.39
N SER A 97 -0.40 17.86 -1.44
CA SER A 97 -0.84 18.42 -0.17
C SER A 97 -1.50 19.78 -0.36
N HIS A 98 -2.32 20.22 0.60
CA HIS A 98 -3.04 21.50 0.54
C HIS A 98 -2.15 22.73 0.30
N SER A 99 -0.87 22.66 0.68
CA SER A 99 0.13 23.71 0.47
C SER A 99 0.72 23.78 -0.94
N ILE A 100 0.37 22.84 -1.82
CA ILE A 100 0.92 22.74 -3.16
C ILE A 100 -0.14 23.10 -4.20
N GLU A 101 0.19 24.09 -5.03
CA GLU A 101 -0.62 24.53 -6.15
C GLU A 101 0.04 24.13 -7.47
N LYS A 102 -0.72 23.50 -8.38
CA LYS A 102 -0.26 23.29 -9.76
C LYS A 102 -0.38 24.61 -10.52
N ILE A 103 0.76 25.17 -10.93
CA ILE A 103 0.83 26.46 -11.65
C ILE A 103 1.02 26.30 -13.16
N GLY A 104 1.26 25.08 -13.64
CA GLY A 104 1.33 24.82 -15.06
C GLY A 104 1.88 23.46 -15.43
N GLY A 105 2.16 23.28 -16.72
CA GLY A 105 2.73 22.06 -17.27
C GLY A 105 1.71 21.00 -17.68
N THR A 106 2.19 20.05 -18.46
CA THR A 106 1.41 18.90 -18.96
C THR A 106 2.24 17.64 -18.82
N ARG A 107 1.60 16.47 -18.92
CA ARG A 107 2.28 15.17 -18.82
C ARG A 107 3.57 15.07 -19.66
N ASN A 108 3.54 15.62 -20.88
CA ASN A 108 4.65 15.52 -21.83
C ASN A 108 5.69 16.65 -21.71
N ARG A 109 5.43 17.68 -20.89
CA ARG A 109 6.29 18.87 -20.75
C ARG A 109 6.75 19.10 -19.30
N GLY A 110 6.52 18.13 -18.42
CA GLY A 110 6.70 18.27 -16.98
C GLY A 110 5.57 19.04 -16.33
N LEU A 111 5.37 18.79 -15.03
CA LEU A 111 4.40 19.48 -14.19
C LEU A 111 5.12 20.52 -13.34
N MET A 112 4.53 21.71 -13.20
CA MET A 112 5.07 22.80 -12.39
C MET A 112 4.18 23.07 -11.19
N PHE A 113 4.81 23.15 -10.02
CA PHE A 113 4.13 23.32 -8.74
C PHE A 113 4.73 24.49 -7.98
N ARG A 114 3.88 25.17 -7.21
CA ARG A 114 4.26 26.20 -6.25
C ARG A 114 3.87 25.74 -4.86
N CYS A 115 4.79 25.86 -3.90
CA CYS A 115 4.53 25.63 -2.49
C CYS A 115 4.23 26.97 -1.80
N THR A 116 3.12 27.06 -1.09
CA THR A 116 2.70 28.27 -0.36
C THR A 116 2.98 28.19 1.14
N ALA A 117 3.57 27.07 1.60
CA ALA A 117 3.94 26.84 2.98
C ALA A 117 5.39 26.34 3.10
N SER A 118 5.86 26.15 4.33
CA SER A 118 7.21 25.62 4.62
C SER A 118 7.40 24.16 4.23
N GLU A 119 6.32 23.38 4.08
CA GLU A 119 6.35 21.99 3.68
C GLU A 119 5.26 21.64 2.66
N GLY A 120 5.54 20.68 1.79
CA GLY A 120 4.57 20.13 0.86
C GLY A 120 4.99 18.78 0.29
N ALA A 121 4.02 18.06 -0.28
CA ALA A 121 4.24 16.76 -0.90
C ALA A 121 3.45 16.64 -2.19
N ILE A 122 4.05 15.99 -3.19
CA ILE A 122 3.47 15.71 -4.50
C ILE A 122 3.69 14.23 -4.82
N LEU A 123 2.66 13.59 -5.37
CA LEU A 123 2.70 12.30 -6.02
C LEU A 123 2.13 12.47 -7.44
N THR A 124 2.96 12.35 -8.46
CA THR A 124 2.53 12.38 -9.86
C THR A 124 2.22 10.97 -10.36
N LEU A 125 1.19 10.83 -11.20
CA LEU A 125 0.72 9.56 -11.75
C LEU A 125 0.68 9.64 -13.30
N PRO A 126 1.83 9.51 -14.00
CA PRO A 126 1.89 9.67 -15.46
C PRO A 126 0.93 8.75 -16.24
N GLU A 127 0.82 7.49 -15.82
CA GLU A 127 -0.11 6.50 -16.38
C GLU A 127 -1.38 6.32 -15.54
N GLY A 128 -1.73 7.32 -14.73
CA GLY A 128 -2.90 7.27 -13.86
C GLY A 128 -2.78 6.23 -12.75
N ALA A 129 -3.92 5.88 -12.15
CA ALA A 129 -3.96 4.83 -11.14
C ALA A 129 -5.36 4.22 -11.05
N ARG A 130 -5.41 2.99 -10.55
CA ARG A 130 -6.63 2.24 -10.26
C ARG A 130 -6.73 1.91 -8.78
N ARG A 131 -7.94 1.62 -8.31
CA ARG A 131 -8.19 1.22 -6.93
C ARG A 131 -8.92 -0.12 -6.86
N GLU A 132 -8.40 -0.99 -6.00
CA GLU A 132 -9.04 -2.23 -5.59
C GLU A 132 -9.49 -2.06 -4.13
N THR A 133 -10.73 -2.41 -3.80
CA THR A 133 -11.28 -2.28 -2.44
C THR A 133 -12.18 -3.46 -2.11
N LEU A 134 -11.93 -4.09 -0.98
CA LEU A 134 -12.80 -5.09 -0.39
C LEU A 134 -14.12 -4.42 0.02
N ARG A 135 -15.25 -4.95 -0.44
CA ARG A 135 -16.59 -4.38 -0.18
C ARG A 135 -17.12 -4.70 1.22
N ASN A 136 -16.79 -5.87 1.74
CA ASN A 136 -17.23 -6.35 3.05
C ASN A 136 -16.01 -6.86 3.80
N ASP A 137 -15.47 -6.01 4.67
CA ASP A 137 -14.33 -6.30 5.53
C ASP A 137 -14.68 -7.12 6.77
N GLY A 138 -15.97 -7.37 7.06
CA GLY A 138 -16.38 -8.18 8.22
C GLY A 138 -15.87 -9.63 8.19
N SER A 139 -15.53 -10.17 7.02
CA SER A 139 -14.81 -11.45 6.92
C SER A 139 -13.34 -11.30 7.34
N PHE A 140 -12.67 -10.23 6.91
CA PHE A 140 -11.29 -9.90 7.26
C PHE A 140 -11.16 -9.57 8.75
N GLU A 141 -12.10 -8.82 9.33
CA GLU A 141 -12.11 -8.48 10.75
C GLU A 141 -12.24 -9.73 11.64
N ARG A 142 -13.17 -10.63 11.32
CA ARG A 142 -13.34 -11.90 12.03
C ARG A 142 -12.10 -12.78 11.91
N TYR A 143 -11.60 -12.91 10.69
CA TYR A 143 -10.41 -13.70 10.43
C TYR A 143 -9.18 -13.12 11.15
N ALA A 144 -8.98 -11.80 11.10
CA ALA A 144 -7.92 -11.11 11.84
C ALA A 144 -8.07 -11.27 13.35
N SER A 145 -9.28 -11.16 13.90
CA SER A 145 -9.52 -11.33 15.34
C SER A 145 -9.11 -12.72 15.84
N SER A 146 -9.32 -13.77 15.03
CA SER A 146 -8.92 -15.13 15.38
C SER A 146 -7.43 -15.41 15.20
N HIS A 147 -6.73 -14.69 14.33
CA HIS A 147 -5.34 -14.99 13.96
C HIS A 147 -4.32 -13.91 14.36
N ALA A 148 -4.75 -12.73 14.82
CA ALA A 148 -3.84 -11.62 15.13
C ALA A 148 -2.73 -12.03 16.08
N LYS A 149 -3.02 -12.85 17.11
CA LYS A 149 -2.01 -13.34 18.05
C LYS A 149 -0.93 -14.17 17.35
N SER A 150 -1.30 -15.11 16.48
CA SER A 150 -0.33 -15.94 15.76
C SER A 150 0.47 -15.12 14.75
N TRP A 151 -0.15 -14.10 14.14
CA TRP A 151 0.56 -13.16 13.26
C TRP A 151 1.61 -12.34 14.00
N TYR A 152 1.29 -11.80 15.19
CA TYR A 152 2.28 -11.08 16.00
C TYR A 152 3.42 -11.99 16.44
N GLN A 153 3.14 -13.24 16.80
CA GLN A 153 4.16 -14.23 17.15
C GLN A 153 5.06 -14.58 15.96
N TYR A 154 4.45 -14.82 14.79
CA TYR A 154 5.15 -15.05 13.53
C TYR A 154 6.05 -13.86 13.16
N ALA A 155 5.52 -12.64 13.26
CA ALA A 155 6.24 -11.43 12.93
C ALA A 155 7.48 -11.21 13.81
N LYS A 156 7.34 -11.38 15.13
CA LYS A 156 8.42 -11.14 16.09
C LYS A 156 9.39 -12.32 16.21
N GLY A 157 8.92 -13.54 15.98
CA GLY A 157 9.70 -14.77 16.05
C GLY A 157 10.34 -15.11 14.70
N PRO A 158 9.75 -16.03 13.92
CA PRO A 158 10.24 -16.44 12.59
C PRO A 158 10.74 -15.31 11.69
N CYS A 159 9.97 -14.22 11.55
CA CYS A 159 10.37 -13.11 10.66
C CYS A 159 11.38 -12.14 11.31
N GLY A 160 11.58 -12.20 12.63
CA GLY A 160 12.49 -11.33 13.38
C GLY A 160 12.17 -9.83 13.30
N ARG A 161 10.94 -9.44 12.96
CA ARG A 161 10.57 -8.04 12.74
C ARG A 161 10.26 -7.33 14.06
N LYS A 162 10.69 -6.07 14.15
CA LYS A 162 10.29 -5.15 15.22
C LYS A 162 8.89 -4.64 14.91
N VAL A 163 7.89 -5.27 15.50
CA VAL A 163 6.49 -4.85 15.36
C VAL A 163 6.07 -4.07 16.61
N GLU A 164 5.85 -2.77 16.43
CA GLU A 164 5.24 -1.91 17.43
C GLU A 164 3.76 -2.28 17.67
N ASN A 165 3.16 -1.75 18.75
CA ASN A 165 1.72 -1.95 18.96
C ASN A 165 0.95 -1.35 17.78
N GLN A 166 0.06 -2.15 17.17
CA GLN A 166 -0.70 -1.78 15.96
C GLN A 166 0.17 -1.59 14.71
N GLY A 167 1.35 -2.21 14.66
CA GLY A 167 2.26 -2.14 13.52
C GLY A 167 1.96 -3.11 12.37
N LEU A 168 1.08 -4.09 12.56
CA LEU A 168 0.64 -5.01 11.50
C LEU A 168 -0.51 -4.42 10.68
N TYR A 169 -0.38 -4.52 9.37
CA TYR A 169 -1.38 -4.09 8.41
C TYR A 169 -1.91 -5.29 7.64
N LEU A 170 -3.23 -5.46 7.63
CA LEU A 170 -3.94 -6.34 6.72
C LEU A 170 -4.60 -5.48 5.64
N ILE A 171 -4.21 -5.68 4.38
CA ILE A 171 -4.62 -4.81 3.28
C ILE A 171 -6.05 -5.14 2.83
N THR A 172 -6.95 -4.17 2.93
CA THR A 172 -8.34 -4.26 2.45
C THR A 172 -8.61 -3.39 1.21
N SER A 173 -7.76 -2.40 0.94
CA SER A 173 -7.85 -1.52 -0.22
C SER A 173 -6.45 -1.08 -0.64
N CYS A 174 -6.23 -0.91 -1.95
CA CYS A 174 -4.96 -0.40 -2.47
C CYS A 174 -5.19 0.44 -3.73
N ILE A 175 -4.39 1.49 -3.88
CA ILE A 175 -4.30 2.30 -5.10
C ILE A 175 -2.98 1.94 -5.78
N LYS A 176 -3.05 1.58 -7.06
CA LYS A 176 -1.91 1.10 -7.84
C LYS A 176 -1.69 1.94 -9.06
N SER A 177 -0.43 2.22 -9.36
CA SER A 177 0.01 2.81 -10.61
C SER A 177 1.21 2.05 -11.16
N SER A 178 1.36 2.00 -12.47
CA SER A 178 2.54 1.45 -13.15
C SER A 178 3.73 2.40 -13.15
N SER A 179 3.49 3.69 -12.90
CA SER A 179 4.52 4.73 -12.91
C SER A 179 4.15 5.83 -11.91
N TRP A 180 5.13 6.31 -11.15
CA TRP A 180 4.90 7.40 -10.20
C TRP A 180 6.13 8.28 -10.11
N GLY A 181 5.93 9.49 -9.62
CA GLY A 181 6.99 10.41 -9.24
C GLY A 181 6.63 11.02 -7.89
N ILE A 182 7.58 11.07 -6.98
CA ILE A 182 7.35 11.61 -5.63
C ILE A 182 8.28 12.79 -5.42
N ALA A 183 7.75 13.87 -4.86
CA ALA A 183 8.55 15.00 -4.41
C ALA A 183 8.04 15.49 -3.05
N THR A 184 8.98 15.90 -2.20
CA THR A 184 8.68 16.63 -0.96
C THR A 184 9.47 17.91 -0.92
N ILE A 185 8.86 18.92 -0.34
CA ILE A 185 9.45 20.23 -0.15
C ILE A 185 9.48 20.50 1.35
N SER A 186 10.59 21.04 1.84
CA SER A 186 10.81 21.43 3.23
C SER A 186 11.62 22.72 3.28
N ASN A 187 11.35 23.57 4.27
CA ASN A 187 12.09 24.80 4.53
C ASN A 187 12.14 25.75 3.32
N VAL A 188 10.99 25.99 2.69
CA VAL A 188 10.87 27.10 1.73
C VAL A 188 11.05 28.39 2.52
N SER A 189 12.17 29.06 2.27
CA SER A 189 12.57 30.32 2.91
C SER A 189 11.77 31.49 2.35
#